data_AF-A0A8J6H707-F1
#
_entry.id   AF-A0A8J6H707-F1
#
_cell.length_a   1.000
_cell.length_b   1.000
_cell.length_c   1.000
_cell.angle_alpha   90.00
_cell.angle_beta   90.00
_cell.angle_gamma   90.00
#
_symmetry.space_group_name_H-M   'P 1'
#
loop_
_entity.id
_entity.type
_entity.pdbx_description
1 polymer ?
#
loop_
_entity_poly.entity_id
_entity_poly.type
_entity_poly.pdbx_seq_one_letter_code
_entity_poly.pdbx_strand_id
1 'polypeptide(L)'
;MLRMAKEAAIHNFVPGVLFDTAGLMHRFGDCLQHPPSKVKRGTTVSAKFVAGHPRNDIMQEGSFLRVEKLIGGDEWSVAATDADWDTKFIWKRTSTLIGGSEVTIQWEIPLDTPPGTYRIRHFGHYKQFLGGIHPYSGNTPSFQVED
;
A
#
# COMPACT_ATOMS: atom_id res chain seq x y z
N MET A 1 -4.85 41.81 37.87
CA MET A 1 -4.44 40.46 38.31
C MET A 1 -4.81 39.48 37.20
N LEU A 2 -3.84 39.08 36.38
CA LEU A 2 -4.06 38.28 35.17
C LEU A 2 -4.06 36.78 35.54
N ARG A 3 -5.17 36.07 35.33
CA ARG A 3 -5.24 34.61 35.52
C ARG A 3 -4.62 33.94 34.28
N MET A 4 -3.49 33.27 34.48
CA MET A 4 -2.94 32.32 33.51
C MET A 4 -3.89 31.12 33.41
N ALA A 5 -4.44 30.85 32.24
CA ALA A 5 -5.08 29.56 31.97
C ALA A 5 -3.98 28.49 31.98
N LYS A 6 -4.11 27.48 32.85
CA LYS A 6 -3.30 26.27 32.75
C LYS A 6 -3.74 25.53 31.49
N GLU A 7 -2.88 25.48 30.48
CA GLU A 7 -3.07 24.60 29.34
C GLU A 7 -3.08 23.14 29.85
N ALA A 8 -4.07 22.37 29.43
CA ALA A 8 -4.13 20.95 29.73
C ALA A 8 -3.05 20.22 28.90
N ALA A 9 -2.17 19.49 29.57
CA ALA A 9 -1.16 18.68 28.88
C ALA A 9 -1.83 17.48 28.18
N ILE A 10 -1.66 17.41 26.85
CA ILE A 10 -2.08 16.24 26.06
C ILE A 10 -1.01 15.16 26.21
N HIS A 11 -1.40 14.01 26.76
CA HIS A 11 -0.52 12.84 26.91
C HIS A 11 -0.89 11.79 25.86
N ASN A 12 0.09 11.26 25.12
CA ASN A 12 -0.12 10.21 24.13
C ASN A 12 0.65 8.94 24.53
N PHE A 13 -0.09 7.85 24.76
CA PHE A 13 0.46 6.54 25.14
C PHE A 13 0.41 5.52 23.99
N VAL A 14 -0.01 5.93 22.79
CA VAL A 14 0.06 5.08 21.59
C VAL A 14 1.51 5.04 21.12
N PRO A 15 2.18 3.87 21.12
CA PRO A 15 3.57 3.78 20.69
C PRO A 15 3.75 4.23 19.24
N GLY A 16 4.80 5.02 18.99
CA GLY A 16 5.24 5.37 17.65
C GLY A 16 5.70 4.15 16.84
N VAL A 17 6.06 4.38 15.59
CA VAL A 17 6.80 3.36 14.82
C VAL A 17 8.26 3.40 15.29
N LEU A 18 8.76 2.28 15.82
CA LEU A 18 10.16 2.18 16.25
C LEU A 18 11.06 2.03 15.01
N PHE A 19 10.81 0.98 14.23
CA PHE A 19 11.45 0.65 12.96
C PHE A 19 10.60 -0.39 12.21
N ASP A 20 10.92 -0.61 10.94
CA ASP A 20 10.34 -1.65 10.10
C ASP A 20 11.44 -2.59 9.59
N THR A 21 11.09 -3.86 9.32
CA THR A 21 11.94 -4.80 8.59
C THR A 21 11.19 -5.40 7.40
N ALA A 22 11.91 -5.61 6.30
CA ALA A 22 11.38 -6.36 5.17
C ALA A 22 11.34 -7.88 5.43
N GLY A 23 12.06 -8.35 6.47
CA GLY A 23 12.25 -9.78 6.73
C GLY A 23 13.45 -10.35 5.97
N LEU A 24 13.76 -11.62 6.24
CA LEU A 24 14.90 -12.30 5.63
C LEU A 24 14.64 -12.57 4.14
N MET A 25 15.61 -12.27 3.27
CA MET A 25 15.54 -12.45 1.81
C MET A 25 14.47 -11.63 1.06
N HIS A 26 13.89 -10.63 1.70
CA HIS A 26 12.89 -9.75 1.08
C HIS A 26 13.33 -8.28 1.13
N ARG A 27 12.71 -7.48 0.27
CA ARG A 27 12.80 -6.02 0.26
C ARG A 27 11.40 -5.42 0.40
N PHE A 28 11.33 -4.20 0.92
CA PHE A 28 10.07 -3.46 0.92
C PHE A 28 9.55 -3.30 -0.51
N GLY A 29 8.27 -3.59 -0.71
CA GLY A 29 7.64 -3.61 -2.03
C GLY A 29 7.74 -4.95 -2.77
N ASP A 30 8.44 -5.96 -2.25
CA ASP A 30 8.37 -7.30 -2.87
C ASP A 30 6.94 -7.83 -2.80
N CYS A 31 6.44 -8.35 -3.91
CA CYS A 31 5.10 -8.93 -4.02
C CYS A 31 5.13 -10.40 -3.59
N LEU A 32 4.49 -10.71 -2.47
CA LEU A 32 4.45 -12.03 -1.82
C LEU A 32 3.32 -12.92 -2.38
N GLN A 33 2.24 -12.30 -2.84
CA GLN A 33 1.12 -12.97 -3.49
C GLN A 33 0.75 -12.19 -4.73
N HIS A 34 0.89 -12.84 -5.89
CA HIS A 34 0.55 -12.25 -7.18
C HIS A 34 -0.94 -12.47 -7.52
N PRO A 35 -1.56 -11.55 -8.29
CA PRO A 35 -2.86 -11.79 -8.88
C PRO A 35 -2.78 -12.92 -9.92
N PRO A 36 -3.89 -13.61 -10.23
CA PRO A 36 -3.96 -14.51 -11.37
C PRO A 36 -3.59 -13.78 -12.66
N SER A 37 -2.96 -14.47 -13.62
CA SER A 37 -2.55 -13.85 -14.89
C SER A 37 -3.72 -13.43 -15.78
N LYS A 38 -4.92 -13.96 -15.51
CA LYS A 38 -6.18 -13.63 -16.20
C LYS A 38 -7.32 -13.60 -15.18
N VAL A 39 -8.16 -12.59 -15.29
CA VAL A 39 -9.29 -12.34 -14.38
C VAL A 39 -10.45 -11.75 -15.19
N LYS A 40 -11.67 -11.88 -14.66
CA LYS A 40 -12.87 -11.33 -15.30
C LYS A 40 -13.34 -10.09 -14.58
N ARG A 41 -14.08 -9.24 -15.28
CA ARG A 41 -14.81 -8.13 -14.66
C ARG A 41 -15.79 -8.66 -13.61
N GLY A 42 -16.09 -7.83 -12.61
CA GLY A 42 -16.95 -8.20 -11.48
C GLY A 42 -16.29 -9.18 -10.50
N THR A 43 -15.02 -9.52 -10.66
CA THR A 43 -14.27 -10.32 -9.69
C THR A 43 -13.33 -9.45 -8.87
N THR A 44 -12.95 -9.92 -7.70
CA THR A 44 -11.94 -9.26 -6.86
C THR A 44 -10.57 -9.88 -7.09
N VAL A 45 -9.60 -9.05 -7.44
CA VAL A 45 -8.19 -9.43 -7.46
C VAL A 45 -7.52 -9.03 -6.15
N SER A 46 -6.54 -9.81 -5.72
CA SER A 46 -5.80 -9.55 -4.49
C SER A 46 -4.31 -9.71 -4.73
N ALA A 47 -3.53 -8.77 -4.20
CA ALA A 47 -2.08 -8.81 -4.19
C ALA A 47 -1.56 -8.51 -2.78
N LYS A 48 -0.45 -9.14 -2.39
CA LYS A 48 0.17 -8.92 -1.09
C LYS A 48 1.62 -8.48 -1.25
N PHE A 49 2.05 -7.51 -0.44
CA PHE A 49 3.39 -6.97 -0.48
C PHE A 49 4.02 -6.88 0.91
N VAL A 50 5.35 -6.99 0.95
CA VAL A 50 6.14 -6.57 2.11
C VAL A 50 6.01 -5.06 2.27
N ALA A 51 5.64 -4.59 3.46
CA ALA A 51 5.31 -3.19 3.68
C ALA A 51 5.92 -2.62 4.97
N GLY A 52 6.21 -1.32 4.96
CA GLY A 52 6.44 -0.53 6.17
C GLY A 52 5.13 -0.12 6.83
N HIS A 53 5.19 0.42 8.04
CA HIS A 53 4.01 0.92 8.74
C HIS A 53 3.44 2.18 8.05
N PRO A 54 2.12 2.26 7.75
CA PRO A 54 1.50 3.44 7.11
C PRO A 54 1.52 4.72 7.95
N ARG A 55 1.99 4.67 9.20
CA ARG A 55 2.17 5.88 10.03
C ARG A 55 3.52 6.58 9.78
N ASN A 56 4.42 5.95 9.03
CA ASN A 56 5.67 6.59 8.64
C ASN A 56 5.42 7.77 7.69
N ASP A 57 4.44 7.65 6.81
CA ASP A 57 3.99 8.70 5.92
C ASP A 57 2.51 8.45 5.58
N ILE A 58 1.66 9.46 5.75
CA ILE A 58 0.21 9.36 5.52
C ILE A 58 -0.17 9.41 4.03
N MET A 59 0.82 9.62 3.14
CA MET A 59 0.67 9.74 1.70
C MET A 59 -0.32 10.84 1.30
N GLN A 60 -0.25 12.00 1.98
CA GLN A 60 -1.14 13.13 1.70
C GLN A 60 -1.02 13.57 0.24
N GLU A 61 -2.15 13.69 -0.46
CA GLU A 61 -2.23 13.96 -1.91
C GLU A 61 -1.53 12.91 -2.80
N GLY A 62 -1.07 11.81 -2.20
CA GLY A 62 -0.53 10.63 -2.85
C GLY A 62 -1.53 9.47 -2.81
N SER A 63 -1.00 8.25 -2.88
CA SER A 63 -1.77 7.03 -2.71
C SER A 63 -0.85 5.89 -2.28
N PHE A 64 -1.33 5.00 -1.42
CA PHE A 64 -0.66 3.74 -1.05
C PHE A 64 -0.74 2.67 -2.14
N LEU A 65 -1.70 2.79 -3.07
CA LEU A 65 -1.86 1.84 -4.17
C LEU A 65 -2.33 2.49 -5.47
N ARG A 66 -1.95 1.91 -6.60
CA ARG A 66 -2.56 2.22 -7.90
C ARG A 66 -2.87 0.94 -8.64
N VAL A 67 -4.06 0.86 -9.21
CA VAL A 67 -4.36 -0.05 -10.30
C VAL A 67 -4.01 0.69 -11.58
N GLU A 68 -3.15 0.12 -12.41
CA GLU A 68 -2.65 0.76 -13.61
C GLU A 68 -2.96 -0.09 -14.85
N LYS A 69 -3.45 0.53 -15.92
CA LYS A 69 -3.73 -0.08 -17.22
C LYS A 69 -2.63 0.26 -18.22
N LEU A 70 -2.09 -0.73 -18.91
CA LEU A 70 -1.15 -0.53 -20.01
C LEU A 70 -1.85 0.14 -21.20
N ILE A 71 -1.30 1.25 -21.70
CA ILE A 71 -1.88 2.01 -22.82
C ILE A 71 -1.01 2.01 -24.08
N GLY A 72 0.22 1.52 -24.01
CA GLY A 72 1.10 1.32 -25.17
C GLY A 72 2.57 1.26 -24.78
N GLY A 73 3.38 0.43 -25.44
CA GLY A 73 4.78 0.22 -25.06
C GLY A 73 4.91 -0.16 -23.59
N ASP A 74 5.60 0.67 -22.80
CA ASP A 74 5.73 0.56 -21.34
C ASP A 74 4.96 1.67 -20.58
N GLU A 75 4.01 2.33 -21.23
CA GLU A 75 3.23 3.42 -20.65
C GLU A 75 1.97 2.91 -19.92
N TRP A 76 1.81 3.34 -18.67
CA TRP A 76 0.72 2.92 -17.79
C TRP A 76 -0.14 4.12 -17.37
N SER A 77 -1.45 3.97 -17.49
CA SER A 77 -2.45 4.94 -17.01
C SER A 77 -3.06 4.47 -15.69
N VAL A 78 -3.37 5.40 -14.78
CA VAL A 78 -4.03 5.05 -13.51
C VAL A 78 -5.50 4.79 -13.77
N ALA A 79 -5.96 3.59 -13.39
CA ALA A 79 -7.36 3.18 -13.48
C ALA A 79 -8.08 3.32 -12.14
N ALA A 80 -7.38 3.10 -11.02
CA ALA A 80 -7.90 3.31 -9.67
C ALA A 80 -6.76 3.57 -8.65
N THR A 81 -7.12 4.16 -7.52
CA THR A 81 -6.29 4.56 -6.38
C THR A 81 -6.93 4.13 -5.07
N ASP A 82 -6.27 4.35 -3.93
CA ASP A 82 -6.85 4.06 -2.60
C ASP A 82 -8.02 4.98 -2.21
N ALA A 83 -8.33 6.02 -3.00
CA ALA A 83 -9.50 6.86 -2.85
C ALA A 83 -10.76 6.27 -3.51
N ASP A 84 -10.60 5.27 -4.38
CA ASP A 84 -11.71 4.66 -5.13
C ASP A 84 -12.37 3.52 -4.32
N TRP A 85 -13.71 3.48 -4.35
CA TRP A 85 -14.54 2.50 -3.61
C TRP A 85 -14.19 1.05 -3.89
N ASP A 86 -13.74 0.80 -5.11
CA ASP A 86 -13.45 -0.54 -5.63
C ASP A 86 -12.09 -1.08 -5.14
N THR A 87 -11.32 -0.29 -4.39
CA THR A 87 -10.02 -0.72 -3.87
C THR A 87 -9.98 -0.79 -2.35
N LYS A 88 -9.13 -1.66 -1.82
CA LYS A 88 -8.90 -1.79 -0.37
C LYS A 88 -7.42 -1.88 -0.08
N PHE A 89 -6.97 -1.05 0.86
CA PHE A 89 -5.63 -1.09 1.47
C PHE A 89 -5.72 -1.70 2.87
N ILE A 90 -5.16 -2.89 3.07
CA ILE A 90 -5.26 -3.60 4.34
C ILE A 90 -3.85 -3.89 4.87
N TRP A 91 -3.39 -3.07 5.81
CA TRP A 91 -2.09 -3.27 6.46
C TRP A 91 -2.20 -4.22 7.65
N LYS A 92 -1.21 -5.12 7.80
CA LYS A 92 -1.12 -6.05 8.92
C LYS A 92 0.31 -6.17 9.43
N ARG A 93 0.50 -6.04 10.75
CA ARG A 93 1.73 -6.45 11.43
C ARG A 93 1.87 -7.97 11.34
N THR A 94 2.98 -8.46 10.80
CA THR A 94 3.29 -9.90 10.76
C THR A 94 4.19 -10.31 11.92
N SER A 95 5.08 -9.42 12.39
CA SER A 95 5.85 -9.64 13.61
C SER A 95 6.19 -8.35 14.32
N THR A 96 5.76 -8.24 15.58
CA THR A 96 6.05 -7.06 16.43
C THR A 96 7.51 -7.03 16.88
N LEU A 97 8.14 -8.18 17.13
CA LEU A 97 9.52 -8.24 17.65
C LEU A 97 10.54 -7.73 16.64
N ILE A 98 10.37 -8.11 15.37
CA ILE A 98 11.32 -7.75 14.30
C ILE A 98 10.82 -6.59 13.44
N GLY A 99 9.59 -6.08 13.67
CA GLY A 99 9.04 -4.95 12.92
C GLY A 99 8.55 -5.33 11.51
N GLY A 100 8.15 -6.58 11.29
CA GLY A 100 7.67 -7.06 9.99
C GLY A 100 6.21 -6.68 9.77
N SER A 101 5.87 -6.25 8.55
CA SER A 101 4.49 -6.05 8.12
C SER A 101 4.26 -6.32 6.65
N GLU A 102 3.00 -6.55 6.33
CA GLU A 102 2.49 -6.76 4.98
C GLU A 102 1.33 -5.81 4.71
N VAL A 103 1.10 -5.54 3.44
CA VAL A 103 -0.18 -5.00 2.96
C VAL A 103 -0.83 -6.00 2.01
N THR A 104 -2.13 -6.19 2.16
CA THR A 104 -2.99 -6.79 1.14
C THR A 104 -3.74 -5.67 0.42
N ILE A 105 -3.56 -5.60 -0.89
CA ILE A 105 -4.33 -4.71 -1.78
C ILE A 105 -5.36 -5.55 -2.49
N GLN A 106 -6.62 -5.10 -2.45
CA GLN A 106 -7.70 -5.69 -3.22
C GLN A 106 -8.24 -4.69 -4.22
N TRP A 107 -8.60 -5.16 -5.40
CA TRP A 107 -9.34 -4.40 -6.39
C TRP A 107 -10.53 -5.23 -6.88
N GLU A 108 -11.73 -4.77 -6.58
CA GLU A 108 -12.98 -5.28 -7.11
C GLU A 108 -13.16 -4.69 -8.50
N ILE A 109 -13.02 -5.49 -9.56
CA ILE A 109 -12.97 -4.98 -10.92
C ILE A 109 -14.37 -4.52 -11.34
N PRO A 110 -14.61 -3.22 -11.62
CA PRO A 110 -15.90 -2.74 -12.09
C PRO A 110 -16.35 -3.43 -13.38
N LEU A 111 -17.66 -3.63 -13.56
CA LEU A 111 -18.23 -4.31 -14.74
C LEU A 111 -17.95 -3.56 -16.07
N ASP A 112 -17.76 -2.25 -15.99
CA ASP A 112 -17.42 -1.37 -17.11
C ASP A 112 -15.91 -1.21 -17.34
N THR A 113 -15.06 -1.90 -16.57
CA THR A 113 -13.60 -1.90 -16.76
C THR A 113 -13.25 -2.35 -18.18
N PRO A 114 -12.54 -1.52 -18.97
CA PRO A 114 -12.12 -1.92 -20.30
C PRO A 114 -11.20 -3.14 -20.25
N PRO A 115 -11.39 -4.17 -21.09
CA PRO A 115 -10.44 -5.28 -21.17
C PRO A 115 -9.02 -4.80 -21.46
N GLY A 116 -8.03 -5.56 -20.99
CA GLY A 116 -6.62 -5.31 -21.28
C GLY A 116 -5.67 -5.69 -20.15
N THR A 117 -4.44 -5.22 -20.27
CA THR A 117 -3.36 -5.52 -19.33
C THR A 117 -3.37 -4.53 -18.17
N TYR A 118 -3.43 -5.05 -16.95
CA TYR A 118 -3.39 -4.27 -15.71
C TYR A 118 -2.25 -4.74 -14.80
N ARG A 119 -1.86 -3.89 -13.86
CA ARG A 119 -1.02 -4.26 -12.71
C ARG A 119 -1.47 -3.52 -11.46
N ILE A 120 -1.13 -4.07 -10.30
CA ILE A 120 -1.27 -3.35 -9.02
C ILE A 120 0.12 -2.87 -8.61
N ARG A 121 0.21 -1.60 -8.27
CA ARG A 121 1.41 -0.96 -7.73
C ARG A 121 1.16 -0.52 -6.30
N HIS A 122 2.08 -0.84 -5.40
CA HIS A 122 2.07 -0.43 -4.01
C HIS A 122 3.16 0.62 -3.77
N PHE A 123 2.85 1.63 -2.97
CA PHE A 123 3.76 2.65 -2.48
C PHE A 123 3.73 2.68 -0.97
N GLY A 124 4.88 2.96 -0.35
CA GLY A 124 4.90 3.17 1.09
C GLY A 124 6.24 3.71 1.56
N HIS A 125 6.32 3.85 2.87
CA HIS A 125 7.51 4.34 3.56
C HIS A 125 7.88 3.39 4.70
N TYR A 126 9.17 3.10 4.82
CA TYR A 126 9.69 2.31 5.93
C TYR A 126 10.63 3.15 6.77
N LYS A 127 10.65 2.87 8.09
CA LYS A 127 11.56 3.50 9.04
C LYS A 127 12.73 2.57 9.33
N GLN A 128 13.94 3.02 9.05
CA GLN A 128 15.16 2.26 9.36
C GLN A 128 15.44 2.27 10.87
N PHE A 129 16.16 1.24 11.34
CA PHE A 129 16.47 1.05 12.76
C PHE A 129 17.25 2.22 13.38
N LEU A 130 18.18 2.83 12.63
CA LEU A 130 18.97 4.00 13.06
C LEU A 130 18.25 5.34 12.81
N GLY A 131 16.96 5.30 12.46
CA GLY A 131 16.18 6.46 12.03
C GLY A 131 16.22 6.66 10.52
N GLY A 132 15.47 7.65 10.04
CA GLY A 132 15.24 7.87 8.61
C GLY A 132 13.99 7.14 8.11
N ILE A 133 13.21 7.84 7.30
CA ILE A 133 12.01 7.33 6.64
C ILE A 133 12.29 7.36 5.14
N HIS A 134 12.12 6.22 4.48
CA HIS A 134 12.51 6.04 3.09
C HIS A 134 11.33 5.53 2.25
N PRO A 135 11.08 6.13 1.08
CA PRO A 135 10.06 5.65 0.16
C PRO A 135 10.48 4.32 -0.46
N TYR A 136 9.49 3.50 -0.80
CA TYR A 136 9.65 2.35 -1.67
C TYR A 136 8.42 2.20 -2.56
N SER A 137 8.55 1.41 -3.62
CA SER A 137 7.40 0.95 -4.40
C SER A 137 7.60 -0.48 -4.89
N GLY A 138 6.50 -1.17 -5.14
CA GLY A 138 6.47 -2.54 -5.62
C GLY A 138 5.36 -2.74 -6.64
N ASN A 139 5.58 -3.63 -7.60
CA ASN A 139 4.59 -3.95 -8.63
C ASN A 139 4.25 -5.44 -8.58
N THR A 140 3.00 -5.79 -8.87
CA THR A 140 2.69 -7.15 -9.31
C THR A 140 3.27 -7.41 -10.71
N PRO A 141 3.42 -8.68 -11.12
CA PRO A 141 3.33 -9.03 -12.53
C PRO A 141 2.04 -8.47 -13.14
N SER A 142 2.06 -8.20 -14.45
CA SER A 142 0.85 -7.78 -15.15
C SER A 142 -0.14 -8.95 -15.32
N PHE A 143 -1.43 -8.64 -15.35
CA PHE A 143 -2.51 -9.59 -15.57
C PHE A 143 -3.53 -9.05 -16.58
N GLN A 144 -4.24 -9.94 -17.26
CA GLN A 144 -5.30 -9.57 -18.21
C GLN A 144 -6.65 -9.49 -17.50
N VAL A 145 -7.36 -8.39 -17.71
CA VAL A 145 -8.79 -8.28 -17.41
C VAL A 145 -9.55 -8.60 -18.70
N GLU A 146 -10.39 -9.63 -18.64
CA GLU A 146 -11.23 -10.14 -19.72
C GLU A 146 -12.71 -9.97 -19.37
N ASP A 147 -13.59 -10.31 -20.32
CA ASP A 147 -15.05 -10.29 -20.17
C ASP A 147 -15.57 -11.30 -19.13
#